data_AF-A0A0D3D244-F1
#
_entry.id   AF-A0A0D3D244-F1
#
_cell.length_a   1.000
_cell.length_b   1.000
_cell.length_c   1.000
_cell.angle_alpha   90.00
_cell.angle_beta   90.00
_cell.angle_gamma   90.00
#
_symmetry.space_group_name_H-M   'P 1'
#
loop_
_entity.id
_entity.type
_entity.pdbx_description
1 polymer ?
#
loop_
_entity_poly.entity_id
_entity_poly.type
_entity_poly.pdbx_seq_one_letter_code
_entity_poly.pdbx_strand_id
1 'polypeptide(L)' 'MEVHKLTDDLYTTAAWRTAYAECINPIAVPQSEWNVPAEVKLAKVLPPETKKSAGQREGMNQ' A
#
# COMPACT_ATOMS: atom_id res chain seq x y z
N MET A 1 -24.75 35.36 2.84
CA MET A 1 -23.76 34.39 2.33
C MET A 1 -23.52 33.41 3.46
N GLU A 2 -24.18 32.25 3.39
CA GLU A 2 -24.02 31.22 4.42
C GLU A 2 -22.67 30.55 4.17
N VAL A 3 -21.65 30.97 4.93
CA VAL A 3 -20.33 30.36 4.91
C VAL A 3 -20.52 28.91 5.29
N HIS A 4 -20.15 27.99 4.40
CA HIS A 4 -20.28 26.56 4.59
C HIS A 4 -19.76 26.14 5.97
N LYS A 5 -20.68 25.86 6.90
CA LYS A 5 -20.44 25.33 8.27
C LYS A 5 -19.84 23.91 8.29
N LEU A 6 -19.21 23.50 7.20
CA LEU A 6 -18.52 22.22 7.02
C LEU A 6 -17.00 22.36 7.19
N THR A 7 -16.52 23.55 7.51
CA THR A 7 -15.16 23.77 8.00
C THR A 7 -15.16 23.70 9.52
N ASP A 8 -15.44 22.51 10.06
CA ASP A 8 -14.96 22.21 11.41
C ASP A 8 -13.43 22.29 11.36
N ASP A 9 -12.83 22.91 12.37
CA ASP A 9 -11.37 23.06 12.50
C ASP A 9 -10.63 21.72 12.35
N LEU A 10 -11.34 20.62 12.60
CA LEU A 10 -10.91 19.22 12.50
C LEU A 10 -10.45 18.78 11.10
N TYR A 11 -11.04 19.31 10.02
CA TYR A 11 -10.73 18.88 8.64
C TYR A 11 -9.78 19.86 7.92
N THR A 12 -9.07 20.71 8.67
CA THR A 12 -8.10 21.65 8.09
C THR A 12 -6.75 20.99 7.87
N THR A 13 -6.01 21.42 6.83
CA THR A 13 -4.64 20.95 6.58
C THR A 13 -3.71 21.16 7.79
N ALA A 14 -3.96 22.21 8.58
CA ALA A 14 -3.22 22.48 9.80
C ALA A 14 -3.50 21.44 10.90
N ALA A 15 -4.76 21.04 11.08
CA ALA A 15 -5.14 19.98 12.00
C ALA A 15 -4.51 18.63 11.61
N TRP A 16 -4.57 18.25 10.33
CA TRP A 16 -3.92 17.03 9.83
C TRP A 16 -2.40 17.06 10.01
N ARG A 17 -1.73 18.18 9.69
CA ARG A 17 -0.28 18.30 9.92
C ARG A 17 0.11 18.19 11.38
N THR A 18 -0.73 18.71 12.28
CA THR A 18 -0.49 18.65 13.73
C THR A 18 -0.71 17.23 14.26
N ALA A 19 -1.81 16.58 13.86
CA ALA A 19 -2.16 15.23 14.32
C ALA A 19 -1.16 14.16 13.87
N TYR A 20 -0.52 14.35 12.71
CA TYR A 20 0.50 13.44 12.15
C TYR A 20 1.91 14.05 12.20
N ALA A 21 2.14 15.05 13.06
CA ALA A 21 3.47 15.65 13.24
C ALA A 21 4.48 14.62 13.80
N GLU A 22 3.99 13.69 14.62
CA GLU A 22 4.76 12.55 15.09
C GLU A 22 4.62 11.37 14.13
N CYS A 23 5.68 10.55 14.02
CA CYS A 23 5.60 9.30 13.29
C CYS A 23 4.62 8.35 13.99
N ILE A 24 3.42 8.23 13.43
CA ILE A 24 2.50 7.17 13.81
C ILE A 24 3.07 5.87 13.24
N ASN A 25 3.67 5.06 14.10
CA ASN A 25 4.00 3.69 13.74
C ASN A 25 2.78 2.80 14.05
N PRO A 26 1.93 2.46 13.06
CA PRO A 26 0.77 1.60 13.30
C PRO A 26 1.19 0.17 13.68
N ILE A 27 2.46 -0.17 13.43
CA ILE A 27 3.05 -1.45 13.81
C ILE A 27 3.67 -1.23 15.19
N ALA A 28 2.97 -1.66 16.25
CA ALA A 28 3.40 -1.50 17.65
C ALA A 28 4.77 -2.13 17.98
N VAL A 29 5.35 -2.86 17.03
CA VAL A 29 6.64 -3.53 17.13
C VAL A 29 7.75 -2.59 16.65
N PRO A 30 8.88 -2.46 17.38
CA PRO A 30 10.04 -1.71 16.92
C PRO A 30 10.51 -2.18 15.55
N GLN A 31 11.00 -1.26 14.72
CA GLN A 31 11.50 -1.58 13.39
C GLN A 31 12.62 -2.62 13.41
N SER A 32 13.43 -2.66 14.47
CA SER A 32 14.49 -3.66 14.68
C SER A 32 13.97 -5.09 14.80
N GLU A 33 12.70 -5.25 15.17
CA GLU A 33 12.04 -6.55 15.35
C GLU A 33 11.22 -6.95 14.11
N TRP A 34 11.16 -6.10 13.08
CA TRP A 34 10.43 -6.41 11.86
C TRP A 34 11.13 -7.53 11.11
N ASN A 35 10.46 -8.68 10.99
CA ASN A 35 10.95 -9.82 10.25
C ASN A 35 9.92 -10.22 9.19
N VAL A 36 10.36 -10.42 7.95
CA VAL A 36 9.50 -11.01 6.92
C VAL A 36 9.28 -12.48 7.27
N PRO A 37 8.02 -12.95 7.41
CA PRO A 37 7.72 -14.34 7.74
C PRO A 37 8.40 -15.32 6.78
N ALA A 38 8.81 -16.48 7.29
CA ALA A 38 9.52 -17.49 6.51
C ALA A 38 8.75 -17.92 5.25
N GLU A 39 7.42 -18.05 5.36
CA GLU A 39 6.55 -18.36 4.23
C GLU A 39 6.68 -17.34 3.10
N VAL A 40 6.68 -16.04 3.43
CA VAL A 40 6.83 -14.96 2.43
C VAL A 40 8.24 -14.94 1.85
N LYS A 41 9.27 -15.19 2.67
CA LYS A 41 10.67 -15.27 2.19
C LYS A 41 10.90 -16.45 1.23
N LEU A 42 10.22 -17.57 1.47
CA LEU A 42 10.37 -18.81 0.71
C LEU A 42 9.37 -18.90 -0.46
N ALA A 43 8.36 -18.04 -0.49
CA ALA A 43 7.39 -18.00 -1.57
C ALA A 43 8.07 -17.62 -2.89
N LYS A 44 8.16 -18.59 -3.80
CA LYS A 44 8.42 -18.31 -5.22
C LYS A 44 7.12 -17.76 -5.83
N VAL A 45 6.98 -16.44 -5.78
CA VAL A 45 5.85 -15.76 -6.45
C VAL A 45 6.08 -15.88 -7.95
N LEU A 46 5.31 -16.75 -8.60
CA LEU A 46 5.23 -16.77 -10.05
C LEU A 46 4.37 -15.58 -10.51
N PRO A 47 4.72 -14.95 -11.65
CA PRO A 47 3.81 -14.00 -12.26
C PRO A 47 2.44 -14.67 -12.44
N PRO A 48 1.34 -13.92 -12.25
CA PRO A 48 0.01 -14.48 -12.48
C PRO A 48 -0.06 -15.05 -13.88
N GLU A 49 -0.78 -16.16 -14.06
CA GLU A 49 -1.00 -16.73 -15.37
C GLU A 49 -1.60 -15.65 -16.27
N THR A 50 -0.82 -15.20 -17.25
CA THR A 50 -1.33 -14.28 -18.24
C THR A 50 -2.34 -15.07 -19.06
N LYS A 51 -3.61 -14.64 -19.05
CA LYS A 51 -4.56 -15.11 -20.06
C LYS A 51 -3.94 -14.76 -21.40
N LYS A 52 -3.48 -15.77 -22.16
CA LYS A 52 -3.04 -15.58 -23.53
C LYS A 52 -4.21 -14.93 -24.27
N SER A 53 -4.09 -13.64 -24.62
CA SER A 53 -5.02 -13.04 -25.58
C SER A 53 -5.00 -13.91 -26.83
N ALA A 54 -6.17 -14.15 -27.42
CA ALA A 54 -6.32 -14.93 -28.65
C ALA A 54 -5.43 -14.33 -29.75
N GLY A 55 -4.20 -14.84 -29.90
CA GLY A 55 -3.19 -14.22 -30.76
C GLY A 55 -1.74 -14.56 -30.44
N GLN A 56 -1.39 -14.99 -29.23
CA GLN A 56 0.00 -15.36 -28.92
C GLN A 56 0.31 -16.78 -29.44
N ARG A 57 0.87 -16.85 -30.66
CA ARG A 57 1.44 -18.08 -31.22
C ARG A 57 2.71 -18.41 -30.47
N GLU A 58 2.84 -19.66 -30.02
CA GLU A 58 4.12 -20.16 -29.50
C GLU A 58 5.11 -20.20 -30.66
N GLY A 59 6.18 -19.42 -30.53
CA GLY A 59 7.37 -19.62 -31.36
C GLY A 59 7.92 -21.00 -31.06
N MET A 60 7.97 -21.83 -32.09
CA MET A 60 8.61 -23.13 -32.11
C MET A 60 10.01 -23.03 -31.48
N ASN A 61 10.28 -23.81 -30.43
CA ASN A 61 11.65 -24.13 -30.04
C ASN A 61 11.97 -25.54 -30.53
N GLN A 62 13.04 -25.59 -31.31
CA GLN A 62 13.71 -26.77 -31.86
C GLN A 62 14.40 -27.57 -30.76
#